data_AF-J4GAC4-F1
#
_entry.id   AF-J4GAC4-F1
#
_cell.length_a   1.000
_cell.length_b   1.000
_cell.length_c   1.000
_cell.angle_alpha   90.00
_cell.angle_beta   90.00
_cell.angle_gamma   90.00
#
_symmetry.space_group_name_H-M   'P 1'
#
loop_
_entity.id
_entity.type
_entity.pdbx_description
1 polymer ?
#
loop_
_entity_poly.entity_id
_entity_poly.type
_entity_poly.pdbx_seq_one_letter_code
_entity_poly.pdbx_strand_id
1 'polypeptide(L)'
;MSSSLLGLRKSILPLRVAYSSVRYAGRKESMGDPKHEIIRRALYPSNIRNGPSPTGTWRPDVGRRLQRAIPSAQAHETIERAWLLHQRHRAMEVLRELDPKLYLEANKEEDPRVRTNEEVALSKSLRGPERKALEARVRGLFPRELRIPSDTPSRSGWNYDWTPIIPRTPRV
;
A
#
# COMPACT_ATOMS: atom_id res chain seq x y z
N MET A 1 30.83 49.86 2.05
CA MET A 1 30.77 50.12 0.60
C MET A 1 31.30 48.89 -0.11
N SER A 2 30.41 48.02 -0.61
CA SER A 2 30.62 47.15 -1.79
C SER A 2 29.64 45.97 -1.73
N SER A 3 28.48 46.25 -2.31
CA SER A 3 27.43 45.32 -2.71
C SER A 3 27.86 44.42 -3.87
N SER A 4 27.00 43.42 -4.15
CA SER A 4 26.80 42.74 -5.44
C SER A 4 27.72 41.52 -5.67
N LEU A 5 27.28 40.34 -6.11
CA LEU A 5 26.16 39.98 -6.99
C LEU A 5 25.62 38.59 -6.63
N LEU A 6 24.37 38.50 -6.16
CA LEU A 6 23.61 37.26 -6.22
C LEU A 6 23.25 37.00 -7.69
N GLY A 7 24.00 36.10 -8.32
CA GLY A 7 23.71 35.60 -9.66
C GLY A 7 22.35 34.91 -9.66
N LEU A 8 21.34 35.63 -10.11
CA LEU A 8 20.02 35.10 -10.43
C LEU A 8 20.20 34.08 -11.56
N ARG A 9 20.32 32.79 -11.21
CA ARG A 9 20.24 31.70 -12.19
C ARG A 9 18.82 31.68 -12.74
N LYS A 10 18.56 32.42 -13.81
CA LYS A 10 17.44 32.17 -14.71
C LYS A 10 17.65 30.77 -15.28
N SER A 11 16.95 29.78 -14.75
CA SER A 11 16.83 28.47 -15.39
C SER A 11 16.02 28.64 -16.68
N ILE A 12 16.70 29.06 -17.74
CA ILE A 12 16.18 29.01 -19.11
C ILE A 12 16.35 27.56 -19.56
N LEU A 13 15.50 26.67 -19.07
CA LEU A 13 15.26 25.39 -19.72
C LEU A 13 13.82 25.41 -20.19
N PRO A 14 13.55 25.60 -21.49
CA PRO A 14 12.26 25.23 -22.01
C PRO A 14 12.15 23.71 -21.88
N LEU A 15 11.47 23.20 -20.86
CA LEU A 15 10.89 21.86 -20.87
C LEU A 15 9.73 21.78 -21.91
N ARG A 16 9.92 22.38 -23.08
CA ARG A 16 9.20 22.02 -24.29
C ARG A 16 10.12 21.08 -25.05
N VAL A 17 9.97 19.79 -24.76
CA VAL A 17 10.20 18.80 -25.79
C VAL A 17 9.28 19.22 -26.94
N ALA A 18 9.88 19.68 -28.03
CA ALA A 18 9.15 19.95 -29.26
C ALA A 18 8.57 18.61 -29.72
N TYR A 19 7.31 18.37 -29.41
CA TYR A 19 6.57 17.27 -30.02
C TYR A 19 6.43 17.63 -31.49
N SER A 20 7.27 17.03 -32.33
CA SER A 20 6.89 16.82 -33.73
C SER A 20 5.52 16.14 -33.68
N SER A 21 4.53 16.75 -34.33
CA SER A 21 3.21 16.13 -34.45
C SER A 21 3.41 14.86 -35.28
N VAL A 22 3.65 13.73 -34.61
CA VAL A 22 3.54 12.42 -35.24
C VAL A 22 2.06 12.27 -35.53
N ARG A 23 1.67 12.65 -36.76
CA ARG A 23 0.34 12.37 -37.28
C ARG A 23 0.29 10.86 -37.42
N TYR A 24 -0.30 10.18 -36.44
CA TYR A 24 -0.81 8.84 -36.69
C TYR A 24 -1.83 9.01 -37.80
N ALA A 25 -1.50 8.53 -39.00
CA ALA A 25 -2.46 8.35 -40.06
C ALA A 25 -3.63 7.59 -39.45
N GLY A 26 -4.80 8.23 -39.41
CA GLY A 26 -6.01 7.65 -38.84
C GLY A 26 -6.32 6.36 -39.57
N ARG A 27 -5.94 5.22 -38.97
CA ARG A 27 -6.50 3.94 -39.33
C ARG A 27 -8.00 4.09 -39.09
N LYS A 28 -8.81 4.01 -40.14
CA LYS A 28 -10.27 3.94 -39.99
C LYS A 28 -10.55 2.78 -39.03
N GLU A 29 -10.89 3.09 -37.78
CA GLU A 29 -11.37 2.10 -36.84
C GLU A 29 -12.65 1.54 -37.46
N SER A 30 -12.61 0.25 -37.85
CA SER A 30 -13.83 -0.54 -38.04
C SER A 30 -14.72 -0.26 -36.85
N MET A 31 -15.99 0.13 -37.04
CA MET A 31 -16.93 0.44 -35.96
C MET A 31 -16.82 -0.64 -34.88
N GLY A 32 -16.04 -0.36 -33.84
CA GLY A 32 -15.85 -1.27 -32.72
C GLY A 32 -17.13 -1.30 -31.92
N ASP A 33 -17.36 -2.39 -31.21
CA ASP A 33 -18.53 -2.50 -30.34
C ASP A 33 -18.68 -1.24 -29.48
N PRO A 34 -19.89 -0.66 -29.39
CA PRO A 34 -20.12 0.56 -28.62
C PRO A 34 -19.75 0.40 -27.14
N LYS A 35 -19.80 -0.84 -26.61
CA LYS A 35 -19.34 -1.19 -25.26
C LYS A 35 -17.84 -0.94 -25.07
N HIS A 36 -17.00 -1.31 -26.04
CA HIS A 36 -15.56 -1.10 -25.98
C HIS A 36 -15.23 0.40 -26.02
N GLU A 37 -15.98 1.18 -26.79
CA GLU A 37 -15.83 2.64 -26.86
C GLU A 37 -16.29 3.34 -25.57
N ILE A 38 -17.36 2.88 -24.92
CA ILE A 38 -17.81 3.38 -23.61
C ILE A 38 -16.76 3.09 -22.54
N ILE A 39 -16.20 1.87 -22.50
CA ILE A 39 -15.12 1.51 -21.56
C ILE A 39 -13.88 2.36 -21.82
N ARG A 40 -13.51 2.56 -23.09
CA ARG A 40 -12.38 3.41 -23.49
C ARG A 40 -12.59 4.86 -23.05
N ARG A 41 -13.77 5.45 -23.27
CA ARG A 41 -14.08 6.82 -22.83
C ARG A 41 -14.13 6.98 -21.31
N ALA A 42 -14.59 5.96 -20.60
CA ALA A 42 -14.61 5.96 -19.14
C ALA A 42 -13.19 5.87 -18.53
N LEU A 43 -12.32 5.03 -19.10
CA LEU A 43 -10.93 4.87 -18.63
C LEU A 43 -10.00 5.98 -19.13
N TYR A 44 -10.29 6.56 -20.31
CA TYR A 44 -9.49 7.57 -21.00
C TYR A 44 -10.38 8.76 -21.42
N PRO A 45 -10.73 9.67 -20.49
CA PRO A 45 -11.58 10.82 -20.82
C PRO A 45 -10.88 11.73 -21.83
N SER A 46 -11.62 12.17 -22.86
CA SER A 46 -11.14 12.93 -24.03
C SER A 46 -10.59 14.33 -23.71
N ASN A 47 -10.69 14.79 -22.47
CA ASN A 47 -10.27 16.12 -22.04
C ASN A 47 -8.75 16.22 -21.72
N ILE A 48 -7.98 15.15 -21.96
CA ILE A 48 -6.55 15.08 -21.63
C ILE A 48 -5.70 15.25 -22.89
N ARG A 49 -5.12 16.44 -23.07
CA ARG A 49 -4.06 16.65 -24.08
C ARG A 49 -2.76 15.99 -23.59
N ASN A 50 -2.45 14.83 -24.18
CA ASN A 50 -1.16 14.13 -24.28
C ASN A 50 -0.69 13.30 -23.05
N GLY A 51 -1.18 12.05 -22.94
CA GLY A 51 -0.58 10.95 -22.15
C GLY A 51 -1.53 9.73 -21.96
N PRO A 52 -1.05 8.47 -21.93
CA PRO A 52 -1.90 7.29 -21.76
C PRO A 52 -2.33 7.13 -20.29
N SER A 53 -3.49 7.66 -19.92
CA SER A 53 -3.99 7.67 -18.53
C SER A 53 -4.53 6.32 -18.06
N PRO A 54 -4.53 6.03 -16.74
CA PRO A 54 -5.64 5.24 -16.22
C PRO A 54 -6.33 5.75 -14.94
N THR A 55 -5.87 6.81 -14.27
CA THR A 55 -6.69 7.60 -13.31
C THR A 55 -5.85 8.76 -12.78
N GLY A 56 -6.34 9.99 -12.99
CA GLY A 56 -5.69 11.21 -12.51
C GLY A 56 -5.87 12.31 -13.53
N THR A 57 -6.66 13.33 -13.19
CA THR A 57 -6.70 14.62 -13.88
C THR A 57 -5.27 15.14 -14.02
N TRP A 58 -4.66 14.99 -15.19
CA TRP A 58 -3.36 15.57 -15.48
C TRP A 58 -3.50 17.09 -15.39
N ARG A 59 -3.15 17.68 -14.23
CA ARG A 59 -3.07 19.13 -14.11
C ARG A 59 -1.71 19.54 -14.69
N PRO A 60 -1.68 20.40 -15.71
CA PRO A 60 -0.42 20.80 -16.37
C PRO A 60 0.58 21.49 -15.40
N ASP A 61 0.09 21.92 -14.24
CA ASP A 61 0.89 22.58 -13.22
C ASP A 61 1.52 21.63 -12.20
N VAL A 62 1.13 20.35 -12.15
CA VAL A 62 1.62 19.40 -11.12
C VAL A 62 3.14 19.28 -11.18
N GLY A 63 3.73 19.08 -12.35
CA GLY A 63 5.18 18.97 -12.50
C GLY A 63 5.91 20.23 -12.02
N ARG A 64 5.40 21.43 -12.36
CA ARG A 64 5.97 22.72 -11.92
C ARG A 64 5.84 22.92 -10.41
N ARG A 65 4.72 22.51 -9.83
CA ARG A 65 4.47 22.61 -8.38
C ARG A 65 5.34 21.62 -7.60
N LEU A 66 5.48 20.38 -8.08
CA LEU A 66 6.35 19.38 -7.48
C LEU A 66 7.81 19.82 -7.51
N GLN A 67 8.30 20.34 -8.64
CA GLN A 67 9.67 20.88 -8.74
C GLN A 67 9.91 22.10 -7.82
N ARG A 68 8.86 22.88 -7.52
CA ARG A 68 8.94 24.01 -6.59
C ARG A 68 8.92 23.56 -5.13
N ALA A 69 8.15 22.52 -4.82
CA ALA A 69 7.96 22.02 -3.46
C ALA A 69 9.07 21.05 -3.02
N ILE A 70 9.63 20.28 -3.95
CA ILE A 70 10.64 19.25 -3.70
C ILE A 70 12.01 19.76 -4.15
N PRO A 71 12.99 19.92 -3.23
CA PRO A 71 14.32 20.40 -3.59
C PRO A 71 15.09 19.42 -4.47
N SER A 72 14.96 18.11 -4.19
CA SER A 72 15.56 17.00 -4.95
C SER A 72 14.83 15.68 -4.65
N ALA A 73 14.98 14.67 -5.52
CA ALA A 73 14.43 13.33 -5.29
C ALA A 73 14.98 12.71 -3.98
N GLN A 74 16.27 12.89 -3.72
CA GLN A 74 16.89 12.45 -2.47
C GLN A 74 16.30 13.16 -1.24
N ALA A 75 16.03 14.47 -1.33
CA ALA A 75 15.41 15.20 -0.22
C ALA A 75 13.99 14.69 0.04
N HIS A 76 13.23 14.40 -1.00
CA HIS A 76 11.91 13.78 -0.88
C HIS A 76 11.97 12.42 -0.15
N GLU A 77 12.81 11.50 -0.62
CA GLU A 77 12.98 10.20 0.05
C GLU A 77 13.40 10.33 1.51
N THR A 78 14.28 11.31 1.80
CA THR A 78 14.77 11.54 3.16
C THR A 78 13.65 12.05 4.06
N ILE A 79 12.86 13.01 3.58
CA ILE A 79 11.70 13.55 4.30
C ILE A 79 10.69 12.43 4.54
N GLU A 80 10.41 11.59 3.55
CA GLU A 80 9.48 10.47 3.69
C GLU A 80 9.97 9.44 4.71
N ARG A 81 11.23 9.01 4.63
CA ARG A 81 11.82 8.09 5.61
C ARG A 81 11.77 8.66 7.02
N ALA A 82 12.14 9.93 7.19
CA ALA A 82 12.10 10.61 8.49
C ALA A 82 10.68 10.74 9.03
N TRP A 83 9.71 11.06 8.17
CA TRP A 83 8.30 11.16 8.54
C TRP A 83 7.72 9.80 8.96
N LEU A 84 7.96 8.74 8.19
CA LEU A 84 7.53 7.39 8.52
C LEU A 84 8.16 6.90 9.83
N LEU A 85 9.44 7.21 10.06
CA LEU A 85 10.12 6.91 11.31
C LEU A 85 9.50 7.66 12.49
N HIS A 86 9.20 8.95 12.33
CA HIS A 86 8.54 9.75 13.34
C HIS A 86 7.14 9.22 13.69
N GLN A 87 6.35 8.86 12.68
CA GLN A 87 5.03 8.30 12.85
C GLN A 87 5.09 6.95 13.58
N ARG A 88 6.06 6.09 13.24
CA ARG A 88 6.33 4.85 13.97
C ARG A 88 6.66 5.14 15.43
N HIS A 89 7.57 6.07 15.71
CA HIS A 89 7.96 6.40 17.08
C HIS A 89 6.76 6.87 17.90
N ARG A 90 5.95 7.79 17.37
CA ARG A 90 4.72 8.25 18.04
C ARG A 90 3.76 7.10 18.33
N ALA A 91 3.53 6.21 17.36
CA ALA A 91 2.65 5.07 17.56
C ALA A 91 3.18 4.13 18.67
N MET A 92 4.49 3.88 18.71
CA MET A 92 5.13 3.04 19.72
C MET A 92 5.15 3.69 21.11
N GLU A 93 5.29 5.01 21.20
CA GLU A 93 5.18 5.77 22.45
C GLU A 93 3.76 5.65 23.03
N VAL A 94 2.74 5.89 22.21
CA VAL A 94 1.33 5.73 22.62
C VAL A 94 1.06 4.29 23.07
N LEU A 95 1.58 3.30 22.34
CA LEU A 95 1.44 1.89 22.72
C LEU A 95 2.12 1.59 24.06
N ARG A 96 3.30 2.16 24.31
CA ARG A 96 4.05 1.97 25.57
C ARG A 96 3.29 2.51 26.77
N GLU A 97 2.60 3.64 26.61
CA GLU A 97 1.80 4.26 27.66
C GLU A 97 0.50 3.49 27.93
N LEU A 98 -0.18 3.02 26.87
CA LEU A 98 -1.46 2.32 26.99
C LEU A 98 -1.32 0.87 27.44
N ASP A 99 -0.40 0.11 26.83
CA ASP A 99 -0.19 -1.30 27.12
C ASP A 99 1.30 -1.69 26.97
N PRO A 100 2.06 -1.70 28.08
CA PRO A 100 3.47 -2.04 28.04
C PRO A 100 3.73 -3.48 27.61
N LYS A 101 2.76 -4.40 27.78
CA LYS A 101 2.91 -5.79 27.36
C LYS A 101 2.88 -5.90 25.84
N LEU A 102 1.90 -5.26 25.20
CA LEU A 102 1.82 -5.19 23.74
C LEU A 102 3.02 -4.46 23.13
N TYR A 103 3.53 -3.43 23.80
CA TYR A 103 4.76 -2.76 23.38
C TYR A 103 5.97 -3.70 23.36
N LEU A 104 6.14 -4.53 24.40
CA LEU A 104 7.21 -5.52 24.46
C LEU A 104 7.05 -6.59 23.38
N GLU A 105 5.81 -7.04 23.14
CA GLU A 105 5.49 -8.03 22.11
C GLU A 105 5.74 -7.50 20.69
N ALA A 106 5.37 -6.24 20.41
CA ALA A 106 5.59 -5.61 19.11
C ALA A 106 7.09 -5.38 18.79
N ASN A 107 7.92 -5.21 19.81
CA ASN A 107 9.38 -5.08 19.66
C ASN A 107 10.11 -6.42 19.67
N LYS A 108 9.40 -7.53 19.89
CA LYS A 108 9.98 -8.86 19.86
C LYS A 108 10.33 -9.21 18.42
N GLU A 109 11.61 -9.36 18.13
CA GLU A 109 12.07 -9.90 16.85
C GLU A 109 11.71 -11.38 16.78
N GLU A 110 10.62 -11.71 16.08
CA GLU A 110 10.25 -13.09 15.81
C GLU A 110 10.69 -13.46 14.39
N ASP A 111 11.54 -14.50 14.28
CA ASP A 111 11.82 -15.10 12.97
C ASP A 111 10.56 -15.86 12.50
N PRO A 112 9.91 -15.46 11.40
CA PRO A 112 8.68 -16.08 10.93
C PRO A 112 8.87 -17.54 10.51
N ARG A 113 10.12 -18.00 10.30
CA ARG A 113 10.44 -19.37 9.88
C ARG A 113 10.64 -20.32 11.05
N VAL A 114 10.97 -19.82 12.24
CA VAL A 114 11.30 -20.65 13.41
C VAL A 114 10.04 -20.97 14.21
N ARG A 115 9.72 -22.27 14.38
CA ARG A 115 8.64 -22.72 15.26
C ARG A 115 9.09 -22.70 16.71
N THR A 116 8.23 -22.28 17.62
CA THR A 116 8.51 -22.36 19.06
C THR A 116 8.49 -23.82 19.49
N ASN A 117 9.25 -24.15 20.54
CA ASN A 117 9.33 -25.53 21.04
C ASN A 117 7.94 -26.07 21.45
N GLU A 118 7.07 -25.20 21.95
CA GLU A 118 5.68 -25.50 22.33
C GLU A 118 4.83 -25.91 21.12
N GLU A 119 4.93 -25.17 20.02
CA GLU A 119 4.23 -25.50 18.77
C GLU A 119 4.75 -26.79 18.15
N VAL A 120 6.07 -27.04 18.26
CA VAL A 120 6.67 -28.30 17.80
C VAL A 120 6.14 -29.46 18.63
N ALA A 121 6.04 -29.32 19.95
CA ALA A 121 5.46 -30.33 20.82
C ALA A 121 3.98 -30.60 20.49
N LEU A 122 3.18 -29.54 20.29
CA LEU A 122 1.78 -29.64 19.87
C LEU A 122 1.62 -30.31 18.50
N SER A 123 2.47 -29.95 17.52
CA SER A 123 2.42 -30.59 16.19
C SER A 123 2.71 -32.09 16.24
N LYS A 124 3.51 -32.54 17.23
CA LYS A 124 3.82 -33.96 17.44
C LYS A 124 2.69 -34.70 18.15
N SER A 125 1.89 -34.03 18.98
CA SER A 125 0.74 -34.65 19.66
C SER A 125 -0.49 -34.79 18.75
N LEU A 126 -0.68 -33.85 17.82
CA LEU A 126 -1.84 -33.82 16.91
C LEU A 126 -1.72 -34.85 15.79
N ARG A 127 -2.85 -35.48 15.41
CA ARG A 127 -2.91 -36.49 14.34
C ARG A 127 -3.74 -36.01 13.15
N GLY A 128 -3.38 -36.46 11.96
CA GLY A 128 -4.16 -36.34 10.72
C GLY A 128 -4.51 -34.89 10.33
N PRO A 129 -5.81 -34.53 10.25
CA PRO A 129 -6.26 -33.24 9.72
C PRO A 129 -5.85 -32.04 10.57
N GLU A 130 -5.76 -32.19 11.90
CA GLU A 130 -5.39 -31.10 12.82
C GLU A 130 -3.92 -30.69 12.64
N ARG A 131 -3.04 -31.68 12.50
CA ARG A 131 -1.61 -31.46 12.21
C ARG A 131 -1.44 -30.77 10.86
N LYS A 132 -2.18 -31.21 9.84
CA LYS A 132 -2.17 -30.58 8.51
C LYS A 132 -2.68 -29.14 8.55
N ALA A 133 -3.70 -28.85 9.35
CA ALA A 133 -4.21 -27.48 9.52
C ALA A 133 -3.20 -26.55 10.22
N LEU A 134 -2.50 -27.06 11.25
CA LEU A 134 -1.43 -26.31 11.92
C LEU A 134 -0.22 -26.09 10.99
N GLU A 135 0.17 -27.10 10.22
CA GLU A 135 1.29 -27.00 9.29
C GLU A 135 1.01 -26.15 8.04
N ALA A 136 -0.23 -26.19 7.52
CA ALA A 136 -0.64 -25.39 6.36
C ALA A 136 -0.83 -23.90 6.68
N ARG A 137 -0.96 -23.56 7.96
CA ARG A 137 -1.09 -22.17 8.40
C ARG A 137 0.27 -21.47 8.31
N VAL A 138 0.41 -20.62 7.30
CA VAL A 138 1.61 -19.77 7.14
C VAL A 138 1.65 -18.77 8.31
N ARG A 139 2.72 -18.80 9.11
CA ARG A 139 2.97 -17.84 10.21
C ARG A 139 2.98 -16.41 9.65
N GLY A 140 2.34 -15.49 10.36
CA GLY A 140 2.16 -14.10 9.93
C GLY A 140 1.00 -13.87 8.95
N LEU A 141 0.37 -14.93 8.43
CA LEU A 141 -0.86 -14.80 7.64
C LEU A 141 -2.07 -14.82 8.58
N PHE A 142 -2.91 -13.79 8.48
CA PHE A 142 -4.16 -13.73 9.23
C PHE A 142 -5.10 -14.88 8.82
N PRO A 143 -5.92 -15.40 9.75
CA PRO A 143 -6.94 -16.38 9.41
C PRO A 143 -7.86 -15.85 8.31
N ARG A 144 -8.16 -16.68 7.31
CA ARG A 144 -9.08 -16.31 6.22
C ARG A 144 -10.51 -16.03 6.71
N GLU A 145 -10.85 -16.54 7.89
CA GLU A 145 -12.12 -16.30 8.58
C GLU A 145 -12.21 -14.88 9.17
N LEU A 146 -11.07 -14.22 9.39
CA LEU A 146 -11.04 -12.85 9.88
C LEU A 146 -11.42 -11.90 8.73
N ARG A 147 -12.68 -11.47 8.75
CA ARG A 147 -13.23 -10.53 7.77
C ARG A 147 -12.85 -9.09 8.11
N ILE A 148 -12.69 -8.28 7.07
CA ILE A 148 -12.55 -6.83 7.19
C ILE A 148 -13.88 -6.28 7.74
N PRO A 149 -13.86 -5.33 8.68
CA PRO A 149 -15.07 -4.67 9.16
C PRO A 149 -15.91 -4.13 8.00
N SER A 150 -17.19 -4.48 7.96
CA SER A 150 -18.16 -4.02 6.97
C SER A 150 -19.12 -3.01 7.58
N ASP A 151 -19.58 -2.06 6.77
CA ASP A 151 -20.50 -0.99 7.19
C ASP A 151 -21.83 -1.54 7.73
N THR A 152 -22.35 -2.58 7.07
CA THR A 152 -23.54 -3.32 7.53
C THR A 152 -23.19 -4.73 7.99
N PRO A 153 -23.80 -5.25 9.07
CA PRO A 153 -23.58 -6.62 9.52
C PRO A 153 -24.19 -7.65 8.56
N SER A 154 -23.72 -8.90 8.62
CA SER A 154 -24.29 -10.02 7.85
C SER A 154 -25.69 -10.39 8.35
N ARG A 155 -26.54 -10.91 7.45
CA ARG A 155 -27.89 -11.40 7.81
C ARG A 155 -27.85 -12.52 8.86
N SER A 156 -26.85 -13.39 8.79
CA SER A 156 -26.66 -14.50 9.74
C SER A 156 -25.97 -14.07 11.03
N GLY A 157 -25.51 -12.82 11.13
CA GLY A 157 -24.75 -12.32 12.28
C GLY A 157 -23.47 -13.13 12.54
N TRP A 158 -23.20 -13.34 13.83
CA TRP A 158 -22.05 -14.11 14.33
C TRP A 158 -22.33 -15.62 14.32
N ASN A 159 -21.35 -16.44 13.95
CA ASN A 159 -21.47 -17.89 14.02
C ASN A 159 -21.15 -18.37 15.45
N TYR A 160 -22.20 -18.69 16.22
CA TYR A 160 -22.06 -19.20 17.59
C TYR A 160 -21.64 -20.67 17.66
N ASP A 161 -21.87 -21.45 16.61
CA ASP A 161 -21.55 -22.88 16.54
C ASP A 161 -20.11 -23.14 16.04
N TRP A 162 -19.28 -22.10 15.95
CA TRP A 162 -17.90 -22.23 15.46
C TRP A 162 -17.05 -23.04 16.45
N THR A 163 -16.39 -24.09 15.95
CA THR A 163 -15.44 -24.90 16.71
C THR A 163 -14.03 -24.76 16.15
N PRO A 164 -13.02 -24.50 17.00
CA PRO A 164 -11.65 -24.41 16.53
C PRO A 164 -11.15 -25.77 16.08
N ILE A 165 -10.40 -25.80 14.96
CA ILE A 165 -9.77 -27.04 14.46
C ILE A 165 -8.76 -27.60 15.47
N ILE A 166 -8.16 -26.73 16.29
CA ILE A 166 -7.26 -27.12 17.37
C ILE A 166 -8.02 -26.94 18.69
N PRO A 167 -8.26 -28.01 19.46
CA PRO A 167 -8.94 -27.88 20.74
C PRO A 167 -8.10 -26.99 21.67
N ARG A 168 -8.76 -26.03 22.33
CA ARG A 168 -8.10 -25.22 23.35
C ARG A 168 -7.84 -26.11 24.56
N THR A 169 -6.58 -26.23 24.97
CA THR A 169 -6.26 -26.83 26.26
C THR A 169 -6.92 -25.98 27.36
N PRO A 170 -7.65 -26.60 28.31
CA PRO A 170 -8.20 -25.87 29.44
C PRO A 170 -7.04 -25.25 30.21
N ARG A 171 -7.09 -23.93 30.41
CA ARG A 171 -6.16 -23.24 31.30
C ARG A 171 -6.56 -23.62 32.73
N VAL A 172 -5.68 -24.38 33.40
CA VAL A 172 -5.76 -24.66 34.84
C VAL A 172 -5.22 -23.45 35.60
#